data_AF-A0A399SJU2-F1
#
_entry.id   AF-A0A399SJU2-F1
#
_cell.length_a   1.000
_cell.length_b   1.000
_cell.length_c   1.000
_cell.angle_alpha   90.00
_cell.angle_beta   90.00
_cell.angle_gamma   90.00
#
_symmetry.space_group_name_H-M   'P 1'
#
loop_
_entity.id
_entity.type
_entity.pdbx_description
1 polymer ?
#
loop_
_entity_poly.entity_id
_entity_poly.type
_entity_poly.pdbx_seq_one_letter_code
_entity_poly.pdbx_strand_id
1 'polypeptide(L)'
;MEVVPVVAPLDDVVVAGVSMRRLVDVCGTPCIHSGDGGRIPASDALVVVAVTAVLVGSDGERVVCVDGRLDDVDARWAAARVLGRGSGGRP
;
A
#
# COMPACT_ATOMS: atom_id res chain seq x y z
N MET A 1 15.42 31.48 0.97
CA MET A 1 14.60 30.42 1.57
C MET A 1 14.53 29.32 0.53
N GLU A 2 15.40 28.31 0.65
CA GLU A 2 15.49 27.22 -0.31
C GLU A 2 14.36 26.24 -0.02
N VAL A 3 13.51 25.98 -1.02
CA VAL A 3 12.48 24.95 -0.92
C VAL A 3 13.18 23.62 -1.20
N VAL A 4 13.50 22.88 -0.15
CA VAL A 4 13.96 21.50 -0.29
C VAL A 4 12.76 20.68 -0.77
N PRO A 5 12.77 20.09 -1.97
CA PRO A 5 11.69 19.21 -2.38
C PRO A 5 11.67 18.01 -1.45
N VAL A 6 10.57 17.83 -0.72
CA VAL A 6 10.26 16.56 -0.06
C VAL A 6 10.07 15.55 -1.18
N VAL A 7 11.13 14.81 -1.49
CA VAL A 7 10.99 13.56 -2.22
C VAL A 7 10.15 12.68 -1.30
N ALA A 8 8.93 12.33 -1.75
CA ALA A 8 8.13 11.35 -1.04
C ALA A 8 9.02 10.12 -0.83
N PRO A 9 9.21 9.67 0.42
CA PRO A 9 10.12 8.56 0.65
C PRO A 9 9.61 7.35 -0.15
N LEU A 10 10.52 6.56 -0.72
CA LEU A 10 10.22 5.43 -1.64
C LEU A 10 9.30 4.36 -1.02
N ASP A 11 8.99 4.50 0.26
CA ASP A 11 8.15 3.66 1.08
C ASP A 11 6.74 4.24 1.31
N ASP A 12 6.36 5.26 0.53
CA ASP A 12 5.01 5.83 0.53
C ASP A 12 4.41 5.83 -0.88
N VAL A 13 3.09 5.71 -0.94
CA VAL A 13 2.32 5.83 -2.18
C VAL A 13 1.53 7.13 -2.06
N VAL A 14 1.71 8.02 -3.03
CA VAL A 14 0.98 9.28 -3.11
C VAL A 14 0.03 9.23 -4.31
N VAL A 15 -1.27 9.43 -4.05
CA VAL A 15 -2.33 9.47 -5.06
C VAL A 15 -3.05 10.81 -4.92
N ALA A 16 -3.19 11.56 -6.01
CA ALA A 16 -3.86 12.87 -5.98
C ALA A 16 -3.31 13.86 -4.91
N GLY A 17 -2.01 13.73 -4.56
CA GLY A 17 -1.40 14.53 -3.47
C GLY A 17 -1.66 14.00 -2.06
N VAL A 18 -2.40 12.90 -1.89
CA VAL A 18 -2.68 12.24 -0.62
C VAL A 18 -1.65 11.14 -0.36
N SER A 19 -0.92 11.25 0.75
CA SER A 19 -0.06 10.17 1.27
C SER A 19 -0.91 9.05 1.85
N MET A 20 -0.68 7.81 1.41
CA MET A 20 -1.43 6.66 1.91
C MET A 20 -1.04 6.30 3.35
N ARG A 21 0.19 6.57 3.76
CA ARG A 21 0.57 6.44 5.19
C ARG A 21 -0.18 7.43 6.07
N ARG A 22 -0.32 8.68 5.63
CA ARG A 22 -1.10 9.68 6.37
C ARG A 22 -2.58 9.35 6.38
N LEU A 23 -3.11 8.76 5.30
CA LEU A 23 -4.49 8.27 5.29
C LEU A 23 -4.69 7.18 6.35
N VAL A 24 -3.76 6.23 6.48
CA VAL A 24 -3.77 5.20 7.53
C VAL A 24 -3.69 5.83 8.92
N ASP A 25 -2.85 6.84 9.15
CA ASP A 25 -2.76 7.51 10.45
C ASP A 25 -4.11 8.10 10.90
N VAL A 26 -4.96 8.50 9.95
CA VAL A 26 -6.28 9.12 10.22
C VAL A 26 -7.40 8.09 10.29
N CYS A 27 -7.42 7.13 9.36
CA CYS A 27 -8.53 6.19 9.20
C CYS A 27 -8.30 4.83 9.88
N GLY A 28 -7.06 4.49 10.22
CA GLY A 28 -6.64 3.12 10.51
C GLY A 28 -6.63 2.23 9.27
N THR A 29 -6.28 0.96 9.46
CA THR A 29 -6.44 -0.09 8.45
C THR A 29 -7.60 -1.03 8.82
N PRO A 30 -8.32 -1.58 7.83
CA PRO A 30 -8.20 -1.32 6.39
C PRO A 30 -8.78 0.06 6.01
N CYS A 31 -8.18 0.73 5.03
CA CYS A 31 -8.73 1.97 4.47
C CYS A 31 -8.67 1.98 2.93
N ILE A 32 -9.58 2.75 2.32
CA ILE A 32 -9.78 2.79 0.87
C ILE A 32 -9.65 4.23 0.37
N HIS A 33 -8.98 4.40 -0.77
CA HIS A 33 -8.93 5.65 -1.52
C HIS A 33 -9.40 5.42 -2.95
N SER A 34 -10.55 5.98 -3.31
CA SER A 34 -11.08 5.91 -4.69
C SER A 34 -10.18 6.65 -5.66
N GLY A 35 -10.05 6.12 -6.87
CA GLY A 35 -9.31 6.78 -7.95
C GLY A 35 -9.98 8.09 -8.38
N ASP A 36 -9.15 9.03 -8.82
CA ASP A 36 -9.57 10.34 -9.32
C ASP A 36 -9.48 10.44 -10.85
N GLY A 37 -9.15 9.34 -11.54
CA GLY A 37 -8.89 9.33 -12.98
C GLY A 37 -7.47 9.74 -13.36
N GLY A 38 -6.59 10.00 -12.38
CA GLY A 38 -5.17 10.24 -12.59
C GLY A 38 -4.35 8.96 -12.48
N ARG A 39 -3.57 8.83 -11.39
CA ARG A 39 -2.68 7.68 -11.15
C ARG A 39 -3.45 6.37 -10.95
N ILE A 40 -4.71 6.47 -10.54
CA ILE A 40 -5.64 5.37 -10.40
C ILE A 40 -6.85 5.71 -11.28
N PRO A 41 -7.29 4.81 -12.18
CA PRO A 41 -8.51 5.02 -12.95
C PRO A 41 -9.69 5.35 -12.02
N ALA A 42 -10.60 6.22 -12.45
CA ALA A 42 -11.75 6.62 -11.62
C ALA A 42 -12.67 5.45 -11.25
N SER A 43 -12.62 4.34 -12.00
CA SER A 43 -13.33 3.09 -11.71
C SER A 43 -12.66 2.22 -10.63
N ASP A 44 -11.42 2.52 -10.29
CA ASP A 44 -10.58 1.68 -9.43
C ASP A 44 -10.41 2.35 -8.05
N ALA A 45 -9.91 1.58 -7.08
CA ALA A 45 -9.58 2.10 -5.76
C ALA A 45 -8.24 1.52 -5.29
N LEU A 46 -7.51 2.30 -4.49
CA LEU A 46 -6.40 1.80 -3.71
C LEU A 46 -6.93 1.32 -2.35
N VAL A 47 -6.57 0.12 -1.95
CA VAL A 47 -6.84 -0.40 -0.61
C VAL A 47 -5.52 -0.51 0.14
N VAL A 48 -5.50 -0.01 1.38
CA VAL A 48 -4.38 -0.18 2.31
C VAL A 48 -4.83 -1.10 3.42
N VAL A 49 -4.04 -2.15 3.64
CA VAL A 49 -4.24 -3.16 4.68
C VAL A 49 -2.95 -3.29 5.48
N ALA A 50 -3.07 -3.59 6.77
CA ALA A 50 -1.93 -3.97 7.60
C ALA A 50 -1.64 -5.46 7.46
N VAL A 51 -0.35 -5.79 7.41
CA VAL A 51 0.11 -7.18 7.53
C VAL A 51 -0.04 -7.60 8.99
N THR A 52 -0.83 -8.64 9.23
CA THR A 52 -1.09 -9.19 10.56
C THR A 52 -0.21 -10.40 10.88
N ALA A 53 0.20 -11.15 9.86
CA ALA A 53 1.14 -12.26 9.99
C ALA A 53 1.86 -12.55 8.67
N VAL A 54 3.03 -13.17 8.76
CA VAL A 54 3.70 -13.82 7.63
C VAL A 54 3.94 -15.26 8.02
N LEU A 55 3.29 -16.17 7.32
CA LEU A 55 3.43 -17.61 7.51
C LEU A 55 4.41 -18.16 6.48
N VAL A 56 5.28 -19.06 6.92
CA VAL A 56 6.18 -19.82 6.05
C VAL A 56 5.74 -21.26 6.13
N GLY A 57 5.37 -21.84 5.01
CA GLY A 57 4.99 -23.24 4.98
C GLY A 57 6.14 -24.17 4.63
N SER A 58 5.83 -25.46 4.54
CA SER A 58 6.84 -26.53 4.53
C SER A 58 7.71 -26.54 3.28
N ASP A 59 7.21 -26.00 2.16
CA ASP A 59 7.90 -25.99 0.87
C ASP A 59 8.55 -24.62 0.59
N GLY A 60 8.62 -23.76 1.61
CA GLY A 60 9.17 -22.40 1.51
C GLY A 60 8.18 -21.38 0.94
N GLU A 61 6.92 -21.76 0.77
CA GLU A 61 5.85 -20.84 0.43
C GLU A 61 5.66 -19.79 1.53
N ARG A 62 5.36 -18.56 1.12
CA ARG A 62 5.10 -17.45 2.05
C ARG A 62 3.68 -16.95 1.86
N VAL A 63 2.93 -16.94 2.95
CA VAL A 63 1.56 -16.41 2.99
C VAL A 63 1.57 -15.16 3.86
N VAL A 64 1.12 -14.05 3.29
CA VAL A 64 0.96 -12.78 4.01
C VAL A 64 -0.50 -12.65 4.42
N CYS A 65 -0.76 -12.68 5.72
CA CYS A 65 -2.08 -12.42 6.27
C CYS A 65 -2.25 -10.90 6.46
N VAL A 66 -3.42 -10.39 6.12
CA VAL A 66 -3.75 -8.97 6.20
C VAL A 66 -5.05 -8.74 6.94
N ASP A 67 -5.27 -7.53 7.45
CA ASP A 67 -6.49 -7.12 8.16
C ASP A 67 -7.64 -6.69 7.21
N GLY A 68 -7.73 -7.30 6.04
CA GLY A 68 -8.78 -7.05 5.06
C GLY A 68 -9.11 -8.29 4.24
N ARG A 69 -10.37 -8.43 3.84
CA ARG A 69 -10.82 -9.50 2.93
C ARG A 69 -10.73 -9.01 1.49
N LEU A 70 -9.85 -9.63 0.70
CA LEU A 70 -9.59 -9.25 -0.69
C LEU A 70 -9.86 -10.40 -1.69
N ASP A 71 -10.43 -11.52 -1.22
CA ASP A 71 -10.65 -12.72 -2.04
C ASP A 71 -11.69 -12.50 -3.15
N ASP A 72 -12.61 -11.56 -2.93
CA ASP A 72 -13.76 -11.30 -3.80
C ASP A 72 -13.56 -10.03 -4.66
N VAL A 73 -12.33 -9.48 -4.70
CA VAL A 73 -11.98 -8.30 -5.51
C VAL A 73 -10.87 -8.61 -6.51
N ASP A 74 -10.89 -7.91 -7.65
CA ASP A 74 -9.81 -7.99 -8.65
C ASP A 74 -8.56 -7.21 -8.17
N ALA A 75 -7.92 -7.72 -7.11
CA ALA A 75 -6.74 -7.12 -6.52
C ALA A 75 -5.52 -7.27 -7.43
N ARG A 76 -4.98 -6.14 -7.89
CA ARG A 76 -3.78 -6.10 -8.72
C ARG A 76 -2.50 -6.20 -7.88
N TRP A 77 -2.23 -7.38 -7.32
CA TRP A 77 -1.11 -7.64 -6.41
C TRP A 77 0.27 -7.32 -6.98
N ALA A 78 0.47 -7.46 -8.30
CA ALA A 78 1.74 -7.10 -8.95
C ALA A 78 2.09 -5.61 -8.81
N ALA A 79 1.10 -4.75 -8.57
CA ALA A 79 1.29 -3.32 -8.33
C ALA A 79 1.40 -2.95 -6.84
N ALA A 80 1.23 -3.93 -5.92
CA ALA A 80 1.27 -3.68 -4.49
C ALA A 80 2.63 -3.12 -4.04
N ARG A 81 2.59 -2.35 -2.95
CA ARG A 81 3.76 -1.72 -2.32
C ARG A 81 3.67 -1.93 -0.82
N VAL A 82 4.81 -2.24 -0.20
CA VAL A 82 4.92 -2.21 1.26
C VAL A 82 5.17 -0.76 1.67
N LEU A 83 4.28 -0.22 2.49
CA LEU A 83 4.43 1.12 3.05
C LEU A 83 5.38 1.08 4.26
N GLY A 84 6.16 2.13 4.48
CA GLY A 84 7.05 2.21 5.65
C GLY A 84 8.33 1.40 5.59
N ARG A 85 8.59 0.70 4.49
CA ARG A 85 9.85 0.03 4.21
C ARG A 85 10.36 0.49 2.85
N GLY A 86 11.52 1.16 2.84
CA GLY A 86 12.21 1.44 1.59
C GLY A 86 12.44 0.13 0.83
N SER A 87 12.34 0.15 -0.50
CA SER A 87 12.41 -1.02 -1.39
C SER A 87 13.75 -1.79 -1.37
N GLY A 88 14.64 -1.55 -0.39
CA GLY A 88 15.95 -2.16 -0.24
C GLY A 88 15.98 -3.42 0.63
N GLY A 89 14.99 -4.31 0.50
CA GLY A 89 15.08 -5.64 1.09
C GLY A 89 16.21 -6.43 0.41
N ARG A 90 17.33 -6.65 1.11
CA ARG A 90 18.34 -7.64 0.70
C ARG A 90 17.79 -9.05 1.02
N PRO A 91 17.97 -10.05 0.14
CA PRO A 91 17.55 -11.44 0.38
C PRO A 91 18.19 -12.04 1.62
#